data_AF-A0A812YPS2-F1
#
_entry.id   AF-A0A812YPS2-F1
#
_cell.length_a   1.000
_cell.length_b   1.000
_cell.length_c   1.000
_cell.angle_alpha   90.00
_cell.angle_beta   90.00
_cell.angle_gamma   90.00
#
_symmetry.space_group_name_H-M   'P 1'
#
loop_
_entity.id
_entity.type
_entity.pdbx_description
1 polymer ?
#
loop_
_entity_poly.entity_id
_entity_poly.type
_entity_poly.pdbx_seq_one_letter_code
_entity_poly.pdbx_strand_id
1 'polypeptide(L)'
;MKSFTEDGDTFYTSDVVGQFRKIAATHNAVFCFHDTQPKPIYSYITMDDADNIKEVKEKVKISDWANTGCYCFRDGAELAKECEALIKRGETQLSQDQKGEFYTSGVIAAMISRGAPFKGIKLYRNDFHVLGTPTQVAEWCSSWPNQPKMRFLFDLHGTLLTAPQEEGDLRSCRAIERNVKLLRRLKAQGHHILIWTERPAERGAELLDALRRLGVEYNELHFGKPVADFYIDDRGVDPLLGDIDKQIGFYPTAVKVKEASPEIEAAKLRVGSAVARPKLSKEFLLGMTLGLCLGAIAGVAAKARLAK
;
A
#
# COMPACT_ATOMS: atom_id res chain seq x y z
N MET A 1 -4.05 -4.93 26.16
CA MET A 1 -4.51 -5.06 24.74
C MET A 1 -3.35 -5.60 23.95
N LYS A 2 -3.50 -6.63 23.10
CA LYS A 2 -2.36 -7.13 22.28
C LYS A 2 -2.00 -6.09 21.22
N SER A 3 -0.71 -5.96 20.92
CA SER A 3 -0.20 -5.11 19.85
C SER A 3 0.44 -5.95 18.76
N PHE A 4 0.26 -5.52 17.52
CA PHE A 4 0.74 -6.18 16.33
C PHE A 4 1.27 -5.09 15.40
N THR A 5 2.57 -5.14 15.09
CA THR A 5 3.28 -4.11 14.34
C THR A 5 3.92 -4.73 13.12
N GLU A 6 3.60 -4.20 11.94
CA GLU A 6 4.13 -4.63 10.66
C GLU A 6 4.73 -3.44 9.90
N ASP A 7 5.85 -3.69 9.24
CA ASP A 7 6.43 -2.73 8.30
C ASP A 7 5.46 -2.52 7.13
N GLY A 8 5.18 -1.26 6.80
CA GLY A 8 4.22 -0.89 5.75
C GLY A 8 4.63 -1.26 4.33
N ASP A 9 5.86 -1.76 4.16
CA ASP A 9 6.44 -2.22 2.91
C ASP A 9 6.58 -3.75 2.85
N THR A 10 5.98 -4.51 3.77
CA THR A 10 6.03 -5.98 3.74
C THR A 10 4.63 -6.57 3.63
N PHE A 11 4.46 -7.48 2.67
CA PHE A 11 3.21 -8.19 2.44
C PHE A 11 3.30 -9.66 2.87
N TYR A 12 2.37 -10.13 3.69
CA TYR A 12 2.32 -11.50 4.21
C TYR A 12 1.22 -12.30 3.53
N THR A 13 1.56 -13.49 3.02
CA THR A 13 0.58 -14.47 2.49
C THR A 13 0.21 -15.53 3.53
N SER A 14 1.04 -15.70 4.55
CA SER A 14 0.79 -16.55 5.71
C SER A 14 -0.08 -15.86 6.76
N ASP A 15 -0.90 -16.63 7.49
CA ASP A 15 -1.74 -16.15 8.60
C ASP A 15 -0.90 -15.84 9.86
N VAL A 16 -0.16 -14.74 9.80
CA VAL A 16 0.70 -14.24 10.89
C VAL A 16 -0.11 -13.84 12.12
N VAL A 17 -1.33 -13.30 11.93
CA VAL A 17 -2.22 -12.92 13.03
C VAL A 17 -2.70 -14.16 13.80
N GLY A 18 -3.17 -15.19 13.10
CA GLY A 18 -3.59 -16.46 13.69
C GLY A 18 -2.44 -17.20 14.37
N GLN A 19 -1.24 -17.17 13.78
CA GLN A 19 -0.04 -17.72 14.41
C GLN A 19 0.31 -17.03 15.72
N PHE A 20 0.31 -15.69 15.75
CA PHE A 20 0.57 -14.96 16.99
C PHE A 20 -0.50 -15.25 18.05
N ARG A 21 -1.79 -15.30 17.67
CA ARG A 21 -2.88 -15.58 18.61
C ARG A 21 -2.70 -16.88 19.39
N LYS A 22 -2.09 -17.91 18.79
CA LYS A 22 -1.82 -19.21 19.43
C LYS A 22 -0.85 -19.11 20.62
N ILE A 23 0.06 -18.13 20.61
CA ILE A 23 1.11 -17.98 21.64
C ILE A 23 0.99 -16.71 22.48
N ALA A 24 0.15 -15.75 22.06
CA ALA A 24 0.04 -14.41 22.64
C ALA A 24 -0.45 -14.38 24.11
N ALA A 25 -0.84 -15.52 24.67
CA ALA A 25 -1.14 -15.64 26.10
C ALA A 25 0.14 -15.68 26.96
N THR A 26 1.24 -16.20 26.41
CA THR A 26 2.47 -16.47 27.17
C THR A 26 3.71 -15.79 26.59
N HIS A 27 3.74 -15.47 25.29
CA HIS A 27 4.91 -14.94 24.61
C HIS A 27 4.59 -13.71 23.76
N ASN A 28 5.56 -12.80 23.65
CA ASN A 28 5.70 -11.89 22.52
C ASN A 28 6.28 -12.67 21.31
N ALA A 29 6.23 -12.10 20.11
CA ALA A 29 6.70 -12.78 18.91
C ALA A 29 7.53 -11.89 17.99
N VAL A 30 8.49 -12.50 17.31
CA VAL A 30 9.15 -11.94 16.13
C VAL A 30 9.00 -12.94 15.00
N PHE A 31 8.43 -12.52 13.88
CA PHE A 31 8.42 -13.34 12.68
C PHE A 31 9.79 -13.25 12.00
N CYS A 32 10.35 -14.40 11.66
CA CYS A 32 11.69 -14.51 11.11
C CYS A 32 11.76 -15.49 9.94
N PHE A 33 12.80 -15.36 9.13
CA PHE A 33 13.07 -16.25 8.02
C PHE A 33 14.58 -16.54 7.94
N HIS A 34 14.91 -17.61 7.24
CA HIS A 34 16.30 -17.99 7.02
C HIS A 34 16.92 -17.11 5.94
N ASP A 35 17.86 -16.26 6.33
CA ASP A 35 18.61 -15.34 5.48
C ASP A 35 20.10 -15.70 5.57
N THR A 36 20.71 -16.10 4.45
CA THR A 36 22.15 -16.43 4.39
C THR A 36 22.96 -15.33 3.70
N GLN A 37 22.36 -14.17 3.44
CA GLN A 37 23.05 -13.07 2.80
C GLN A 37 24.13 -12.52 3.75
N PRO A 38 25.35 -12.23 3.24
CA PRO A 38 26.45 -11.80 4.08
C PRO A 38 26.28 -10.37 4.61
N LYS A 39 25.60 -9.50 3.86
CA LYS A 39 25.36 -8.11 4.26
C LYS A 39 24.14 -8.04 5.20
N PRO A 40 24.29 -7.63 6.47
CA PRO A 40 23.17 -7.56 7.40
C PRO A 40 22.29 -6.34 7.11
N ILE A 41 21.18 -6.55 6.42
CA ILE A 41 20.21 -5.49 6.10
C ILE A 41 18.93 -5.53 6.96
N TYR A 42 18.76 -6.56 7.79
CA TYR A 42 17.64 -6.75 8.71
C TYR A 42 18.09 -6.64 10.17
N SER A 43 17.13 -6.76 11.10
CA SER A 43 17.46 -7.21 12.46
C SER A 43 17.58 -8.73 12.50
N TYR A 44 18.54 -9.25 13.25
CA TYR A 44 18.80 -10.68 13.38
C TYR A 44 18.60 -11.14 14.81
N ILE A 45 18.12 -12.38 14.97
CA ILE A 45 17.79 -12.97 16.26
C ILE A 45 18.54 -14.27 16.51
N THR A 46 19.00 -14.52 17.74
CA THR A 46 19.43 -15.86 18.18
C THR A 46 18.30 -16.53 18.95
N MET A 47 18.22 -17.85 18.86
CA MET A 47 17.18 -18.65 19.51
C MET A 47 17.77 -19.89 20.16
N ASP A 48 17.11 -20.42 21.18
CA ASP A 48 17.37 -21.78 21.67
C ASP A 48 16.62 -22.85 20.85
N ASP A 49 16.81 -24.13 21.19
CA ASP A 49 16.18 -25.27 20.52
C ASP A 49 14.64 -25.26 20.60
N ALA A 50 14.09 -24.50 21.54
CA ALA A 50 12.67 -24.29 21.68
C ALA A 50 12.22 -22.98 21.01
N ASP A 51 13.02 -22.37 20.13
CA ASP A 51 12.70 -21.13 19.42
C ASP A 51 12.42 -19.91 20.32
N ASN A 52 12.89 -19.93 21.57
CA ASN A 52 12.84 -18.73 22.41
C ASN A 52 14.00 -17.81 22.05
N ILE A 53 13.69 -16.54 21.82
CA ILE A 53 14.68 -15.55 21.39
C ILE A 53 15.59 -15.20 22.57
N LYS A 54 16.90 -15.28 22.35
CA LYS A 54 17.93 -14.96 23.34
C LYS A 54 18.53 -13.57 23.13
N GLU A 55 18.66 -13.15 21.89
CA GLU A 55 19.24 -11.87 21.52
C GLU A 55 18.62 -11.36 20.20
N VAL A 56 18.56 -10.05 20.04
CA VAL A 56 18.23 -9.38 18.78
C VAL A 56 19.19 -8.22 18.56
N LYS A 57 19.67 -8.04 17.32
CA LYS A 57 20.48 -6.88 16.92
C LYS A 57 20.06 -6.34 15.56
N GLU A 58 19.90 -5.02 15.47
CA GLU A 58 19.66 -4.31 14.21
C GLU A 58 20.95 -4.24 13.37
N LYS A 59 20.86 -4.59 12.09
CA LYS A 59 21.96 -4.55 11.10
C LYS A 59 23.27 -5.24 11.55
N VAL A 60 23.21 -6.18 12.49
CA VAL A 60 24.36 -7.00 12.91
C VAL A 60 24.00 -8.47 12.75
N LYS A 61 24.79 -9.19 11.96
CA LYS A 61 24.59 -10.61 11.65
C LYS A 61 25.00 -11.50 12.83
N ILE A 62 24.10 -11.69 13.80
CA ILE A 62 24.32 -12.60 14.95
C ILE A 62 23.85 -14.04 14.68
N SER A 63 23.12 -14.26 13.60
CA SER A 63 22.62 -15.55 13.14
C SER A 63 22.12 -15.45 11.69
N ASP A 64 21.62 -16.56 11.13
CA ASP A 64 20.89 -16.59 9.86
C ASP A 64 19.37 -16.40 10.00
N TRP A 65 18.87 -16.02 11.18
CA TRP A 65 17.46 -15.72 11.40
C TRP A 65 17.23 -14.21 11.35
N ALA A 66 16.85 -13.72 10.18
CA ALA A 66 16.44 -12.33 9.96
C ALA A 66 14.96 -12.15 10.33
N ASN A 67 14.62 -10.99 10.89
CA ASN A 67 13.22 -10.62 11.10
C ASN A 67 12.56 -10.19 9.77
N THR A 68 11.24 -10.40 9.66
CA THR A 68 10.47 -10.10 8.43
C THR A 68 9.87 -8.70 8.39
N GLY A 69 10.00 -7.92 9.47
CA GLY A 69 9.27 -6.67 9.69
C GLY A 69 7.97 -6.82 10.49
N CYS A 70 7.66 -8.02 11.00
CA CYS A 70 6.48 -8.26 11.85
C CYS A 70 6.89 -8.62 13.28
N TYR A 71 6.42 -7.80 14.22
CA TYR A 71 6.67 -7.94 15.65
C TYR A 71 5.33 -7.90 16.40
N CYS A 72 5.21 -8.73 17.43
CA CYS A 72 3.96 -8.85 18.16
C CYS A 72 4.19 -8.81 19.67
N PHE A 73 3.35 -8.05 20.36
CA PHE A 73 3.45 -7.84 21.79
C PHE A 73 2.16 -8.26 22.46
N ARG A 74 2.29 -9.07 23.51
CA ARG A 74 1.14 -9.54 24.31
C ARG A 74 0.40 -8.38 24.99
N ASP A 75 1.11 -7.27 25.26
CA ASP A 75 0.56 -6.05 25.83
C ASP A 75 1.11 -4.78 25.16
N GLY A 76 0.23 -4.03 24.51
CA GLY A 76 0.54 -2.76 23.87
C GLY A 76 0.82 -1.62 24.86
N ALA A 77 0.29 -1.70 26.10
CA ALA A 77 0.64 -0.73 27.13
C ALA A 77 2.09 -0.94 27.62
N GLU A 78 2.51 -2.20 27.76
CA GLU A 78 3.90 -2.57 28.03
C GLU A 78 4.80 -2.08 26.89
N LEU A 79 4.45 -2.35 25.62
CA LEU A 79 5.18 -1.84 24.46
C LEU A 79 5.35 -0.30 24.50
N ALA A 80 4.26 0.44 24.70
CA ALA A 80 4.31 1.91 24.72
C ALA A 80 5.24 2.44 25.82
N LYS A 81 5.18 1.85 27.02
CA LYS A 81 6.07 2.18 28.13
C LYS A 81 7.54 1.89 27.78
N GLU A 82 7.82 0.79 27.09
CA GLU A 82 9.17 0.41 26.71
C GLU A 82 9.75 1.30 25.62
N CYS A 83 8.94 1.69 24.64
CA CYS A 83 9.31 2.71 23.66
C CYS A 83 9.65 4.03 24.34
N GLU A 84 8.80 4.52 25.24
CA GLU A 84 9.05 5.76 25.97
C GLU A 84 10.32 5.69 26.82
N ALA A 85 10.55 4.57 27.51
CA ALA A 85 11.72 4.38 28.33
C ALA A 85 13.01 4.34 27.50
N LEU A 86 13.00 3.67 26.35
CA LEU A 86 14.14 3.61 25.43
C LEU A 86 14.47 5.00 24.84
N ILE A 87 13.45 5.76 24.43
CA ILE A 87 13.62 7.14 23.96
C ILE A 87 14.21 8.03 25.07
N LYS A 88 13.70 7.94 26.30
CA LYS A 88 14.21 8.71 27.45
C LYS A 88 15.66 8.38 27.79
N ARG A 89 16.09 7.12 27.63
CA ARG A 89 17.48 6.71 27.84
C ARG A 89 18.40 7.10 26.68
N GLY A 90 17.85 7.51 25.53
CA GLY A 90 18.64 7.81 24.33
C GLY A 90 19.35 6.60 23.74
N GLU A 91 18.87 5.39 24.04
CA GLU A 91 19.44 4.13 23.58
C GLU A 91 19.07 3.89 22.12
N THR A 92 20.00 4.21 21.22
CA THR A 92 19.84 4.02 19.77
C THR A 92 20.65 2.83 19.29
N GLN A 93 20.29 2.32 18.11
CA GLN A 93 21.09 1.36 17.36
C GLN A 93 21.53 2.00 16.04
N LEU A 94 22.66 1.56 15.48
CA LEU A 94 23.23 2.17 14.29
C LEU A 94 22.46 1.75 13.03
N SER A 95 22.07 2.73 12.23
CA SER A 95 21.54 2.53 10.89
C SER A 95 22.65 2.21 9.89
N GLN A 96 22.27 1.97 8.63
CA GLN A 96 23.23 1.71 7.55
C GLN A 96 24.21 2.88 7.34
N ASP A 97 23.78 4.10 7.65
CA ASP A 97 24.57 5.33 7.52
C ASP A 97 25.35 5.68 8.80
N GLN A 98 25.48 4.73 9.74
CA GLN A 98 26.14 4.91 11.04
C GLN A 98 25.50 6.02 11.90
N LYS A 99 24.18 6.22 11.74
CA LYS A 99 23.40 7.15 12.57
C LYS A 99 22.65 6.38 13.65
N GLY A 100 22.59 6.94 14.85
CA GLY A 100 21.78 6.38 15.92
C GLY A 100 20.29 6.60 15.65
N GLU A 101 19.54 5.50 15.54
CA GLU A 101 18.10 5.49 15.33
C GLU A 101 17.39 4.60 16.36
N PHE A 102 16.11 4.86 16.57
CA PHE A 102 15.26 4.06 17.45
C PHE A 102 14.53 2.99 16.64
N TYR A 103 14.90 1.74 16.87
CA TYR A 103 14.31 0.58 16.19
C TYR A 103 13.49 -0.27 17.16
N THR A 104 12.46 -0.94 16.63
CA THR A 104 11.67 -1.93 17.38
C THR A 104 12.55 -3.06 17.93
N SER A 105 13.58 -3.48 17.19
CA SER A 105 14.60 -4.43 17.62
C SER A 105 15.34 -3.96 18.89
N GLY A 106 15.59 -2.66 19.06
CA GLY A 106 16.13 -2.08 20.29
C GLY A 106 15.18 -2.21 21.49
N VAL A 107 13.88 -1.98 21.27
CA VAL A 107 12.85 -2.19 22.31
C VAL A 107 12.79 -3.65 22.72
N ILE A 108 12.81 -4.57 21.76
CA ILE A 108 12.80 -6.02 22.00
C ILE A 108 14.06 -6.45 22.77
N ALA A 109 15.24 -5.95 22.40
CA ALA A 109 16.48 -6.24 23.11
C ALA A 109 16.40 -5.82 24.58
N ALA A 110 15.86 -4.62 24.85
CA ALA A 110 15.67 -4.13 26.20
C ALA A 110 14.66 -4.99 27.00
N MET A 111 13.59 -5.45 26.36
CA MET A 111 12.61 -6.34 27.00
C MET A 111 13.21 -7.72 27.32
N ILE A 112 13.96 -8.31 26.38
CA ILE A 112 14.63 -9.61 26.56
C ILE A 112 15.64 -9.56 27.70
N SER A 113 16.41 -8.46 27.82
CA SER A 113 17.40 -8.31 28.90
C SER A 113 16.78 -8.28 30.31
N ARG A 114 15.47 -7.98 30.40
CA ARG A 114 14.67 -8.05 31.63
C ARG A 114 13.87 -9.35 31.78
N GLY A 115 14.11 -10.33 30.90
CA GLY A 115 13.47 -11.64 30.95
C GLY A 115 12.06 -11.70 30.34
N ALA A 116 11.67 -10.72 29.52
CA ALA A 116 10.41 -10.81 28.79
C ALA A 116 10.45 -11.97 27.77
N PRO A 117 9.43 -12.83 27.72
CA PRO A 117 9.43 -13.99 26.84
C PRO A 117 9.15 -13.57 25.39
N PHE A 118 10.05 -13.94 24.48
CA PHE A 118 9.89 -13.77 23.04
C PHE A 118 10.09 -15.09 22.32
N LYS A 119 9.20 -15.38 21.36
CA LYS A 119 9.27 -16.54 20.47
C LYS A 119 9.63 -16.11 19.05
N GLY A 120 10.54 -16.80 18.40
CA GLY A 120 10.71 -16.69 16.96
C GLY A 120 9.67 -17.53 16.24
N ILE A 121 8.91 -16.94 15.32
CA ILE A 121 8.00 -17.66 14.45
C ILE A 121 8.59 -17.68 13.04
N LYS A 122 9.01 -18.87 12.61
CA LYS A 122 9.70 -19.07 11.34
C LYS A 122 8.70 -19.08 10.18
N LEU A 123 8.93 -18.25 9.18
CA LEU A 123 8.20 -18.24 7.91
C LEU A 123 9.08 -18.80 6.79
N TYR A 124 8.44 -19.39 5.77
CA TYR A 124 9.12 -19.69 4.53
C TYR A 124 9.33 -18.40 3.72
N ARG A 125 10.35 -18.38 2.86
CA ARG A 125 10.67 -17.20 2.03
C ARG A 125 9.52 -16.77 1.11
N ASN A 126 8.61 -17.68 0.78
CA ASN A 126 7.45 -17.42 -0.08
C ASN A 126 6.18 -17.03 0.70
N ASP A 127 6.24 -16.97 2.03
CA ASP A 127 5.11 -16.63 2.90
C ASP A 127 5.04 -15.12 3.22
N PHE A 128 6.07 -14.36 2.83
CA PHE A 128 6.16 -12.92 3.01
C PHE A 128 7.01 -12.28 1.90
N HIS A 129 6.79 -11.00 1.64
CA HIS A 129 7.33 -10.30 0.49
C HIS A 129 7.70 -8.87 0.85
N VAL A 130 8.97 -8.52 0.73
CA VAL A 130 9.48 -7.17 0.96
C VAL A 130 9.29 -6.35 -0.31
N LEU A 131 8.59 -5.23 -0.20
CA LEU A 131 8.15 -4.34 -1.28
C LEU A 131 8.67 -2.90 -1.08
N GLY A 132 9.78 -2.73 -0.36
CA GLY A 132 10.35 -1.43 0.00
C GLY A 132 11.01 -0.65 -1.14
N THR A 133 11.20 -1.26 -2.32
CA THR A 133 11.79 -0.59 -3.50
C THR A 133 10.93 -0.75 -4.75
N PRO A 134 10.97 0.21 -5.71
CA PRO A 134 10.24 0.09 -6.96
C PRO A 134 10.56 -1.18 -7.75
N THR A 135 11.81 -1.66 -7.70
CA THR A 135 12.23 -2.91 -8.35
C THR A 135 11.54 -4.12 -7.70
N GLN A 136 11.52 -4.20 -6.37
CA GLN A 136 10.82 -5.28 -5.66
C GLN A 136 9.32 -5.30 -5.97
N VAL A 137 8.68 -4.12 -6.02
CA VAL A 137 7.27 -4.00 -6.39
C VAL A 137 7.04 -4.49 -7.82
N ALA A 138 7.87 -4.06 -8.78
CA ALA A 138 7.74 -4.48 -10.17
C ALA A 138 7.94 -6.00 -10.35
N GLU A 139 8.96 -6.58 -9.70
CA GLU A 139 9.23 -8.01 -9.71
C GLU A 139 8.06 -8.81 -9.11
N TRP A 140 7.53 -8.35 -7.97
CA TRP A 140 6.35 -8.92 -7.33
C TRP A 140 5.14 -8.89 -8.26
N CYS A 141 4.77 -7.72 -8.79
CA CYS A 141 3.65 -7.57 -9.72
C CYS A 141 3.83 -8.43 -10.98
N SER A 142 5.06 -8.60 -11.47
CA SER A 142 5.32 -9.43 -12.65
C SER A 142 5.09 -10.93 -12.42
N SER A 143 5.24 -11.40 -11.17
CA SER A 143 5.23 -12.82 -10.82
C SER A 143 4.01 -13.26 -9.99
N TRP A 144 3.29 -12.32 -9.37
CA TRP A 144 2.17 -12.62 -8.48
C TRP A 144 1.03 -13.32 -9.24
N PRO A 145 0.70 -14.58 -8.93
CA PRO A 145 -0.21 -15.38 -9.74
C PRO A 145 -1.70 -15.08 -9.49
N ASN A 146 -2.01 -14.28 -8.47
CA ASN A 146 -3.37 -14.04 -8.00
C ASN A 146 -3.72 -12.55 -8.14
N GLN A 147 -3.64 -12.03 -9.36
CA GLN A 147 -4.09 -10.68 -9.66
C GLN A 147 -5.62 -10.67 -9.83
N PRO A 148 -6.35 -9.85 -9.06
CA PRO A 148 -7.80 -9.76 -9.23
C PRO A 148 -8.13 -9.10 -10.57
N LYS A 149 -9.18 -9.61 -11.21
CA LYS A 149 -9.78 -8.95 -12.37
C LYS A 149 -10.43 -7.64 -11.92
N MET A 150 -10.26 -6.60 -12.74
CA MET A 150 -10.68 -5.22 -12.44
C MET A 150 -11.37 -4.63 -13.67
N ARG A 151 -12.24 -3.64 -13.44
CA ARG A 151 -12.89 -2.80 -14.43
C ARG A 151 -12.15 -1.46 -14.52
N PHE A 152 -11.50 -1.20 -15.65
CA PHE A 152 -10.84 0.08 -15.93
C PHE A 152 -11.70 0.94 -16.83
N LEU A 153 -12.05 2.14 -16.36
CA LEU A 153 -12.70 3.16 -17.17
C LEU A 153 -11.66 4.14 -17.70
N PHE A 154 -11.57 4.23 -19.03
CA PHE A 154 -10.79 5.27 -19.70
C PHE A 154 -11.73 6.36 -20.18
N ASP A 155 -11.41 7.62 -19.87
CA ASP A 155 -11.96 8.74 -20.63
C ASP A 155 -11.46 8.68 -22.08
N LEU A 156 -12.25 9.23 -23.00
CA LEU A 156 -11.96 9.19 -24.41
C LEU A 156 -11.05 10.34 -24.84
N HIS A 157 -11.50 11.58 -24.73
CA HIS A 157 -10.76 12.74 -25.21
C HIS A 157 -9.80 13.24 -24.12
N GLY A 158 -8.61 13.70 -24.50
CA GLY A 158 -7.55 14.06 -23.55
C GLY A 158 -6.83 12.85 -22.93
N THR A 159 -7.46 11.67 -22.96
CA THR A 159 -6.93 10.43 -22.38
C THR A 159 -6.57 9.39 -23.45
N LEU A 160 -7.53 8.77 -24.13
CA LEU A 160 -7.21 7.81 -25.20
C LEU A 160 -6.92 8.49 -26.53
N LEU A 161 -7.62 9.59 -26.81
CA LEU A 161 -7.54 10.35 -28.04
C LEU A 161 -7.17 11.80 -27.76
N THR A 162 -6.45 12.44 -28.67
CA THR A 162 -6.27 13.89 -28.64
C THR A 162 -7.60 14.61 -28.81
N ALA A 163 -7.67 15.86 -28.32
CA ALA A 163 -8.78 16.74 -28.68
C ALA A 163 -8.89 16.86 -30.21
N PRO A 164 -10.12 16.98 -30.75
CA PRO A 164 -10.30 17.23 -32.18
C PRO A 164 -9.79 18.64 -32.54
N GLN A 165 -9.34 18.83 -33.78
CA GLN A 165 -8.85 20.12 -34.28
C GLN A 165 -9.98 21.16 -34.38
N GLU A 166 -11.17 20.70 -34.79
CA GLU A 166 -12.41 21.47 -34.80
C GLU A 166 -13.46 20.77 -33.95
N GLU A 167 -14.40 21.53 -33.39
CA GLU A 167 -15.42 20.95 -32.52
C GLU A 167 -16.25 19.91 -33.28
N GLY A 168 -16.12 18.66 -32.84
CA GLY A 168 -16.82 17.55 -33.43
C GLY A 168 -16.15 16.89 -34.62
N ASP A 169 -14.95 17.28 -35.06
CA ASP A 169 -14.24 16.49 -36.07
C ASP A 169 -13.46 15.34 -35.43
N LEU A 170 -14.11 14.19 -35.22
CA LEU A 170 -13.48 12.98 -34.69
C LEU A 170 -12.48 12.33 -35.65
N ARG A 171 -12.42 12.72 -36.94
CA ARG A 171 -11.43 12.20 -37.88
C ARG A 171 -10.05 12.80 -37.62
N SER A 172 -10.02 14.05 -37.16
CA SER A 172 -8.78 14.75 -36.77
C SER A 172 -8.14 14.20 -35.49
N CYS A 173 -8.90 13.49 -34.65
CA CYS A 173 -8.40 12.87 -33.44
C CYS A 173 -7.32 11.82 -33.74
N ARG A 174 -6.25 11.84 -32.94
CA ARG A 174 -5.15 10.86 -32.95
C ARG A 174 -5.16 10.07 -31.65
N ALA A 175 -4.68 8.83 -31.71
CA ALA A 175 -4.47 8.04 -30.50
C ALA A 175 -3.34 8.63 -29.64
N ILE A 176 -3.53 8.63 -28.33
CA ILE A 176 -2.47 8.87 -27.36
C ILE A 176 -1.82 7.51 -27.11
N GLU A 177 -0.82 7.19 -27.94
CA GLU A 177 -0.29 5.82 -28.12
C GLU A 177 0.09 5.11 -26.82
N ARG A 178 0.70 5.80 -25.86
CA ARG A 178 1.07 5.18 -24.58
C ARG A 178 -0.14 4.72 -23.76
N ASN A 179 -1.26 5.44 -23.81
CA ASN A 179 -2.48 5.10 -23.07
C ASN A 179 -3.22 3.97 -23.77
N VAL A 180 -3.22 4.00 -25.11
CA VAL A 180 -3.73 2.87 -25.91
C VAL A 180 -2.88 1.61 -25.65
N LYS A 181 -1.55 1.75 -25.50
CA LYS A 181 -0.66 0.64 -25.12
C LYS A 181 -0.99 0.10 -23.72
N LEU A 182 -1.22 0.97 -22.74
CA LEU A 182 -1.67 0.57 -21.41
C LEU A 182 -3.01 -0.19 -21.48
N LEU A 183 -3.99 0.37 -22.17
CA LEU A 183 -5.32 -0.24 -22.35
C LEU A 183 -5.21 -1.63 -22.99
N ARG A 184 -4.43 -1.78 -24.07
CA ARG A 184 -4.19 -3.08 -24.73
C ARG A 184 -3.53 -4.07 -23.78
N ARG A 185 -2.57 -3.61 -22.97
CA ARG A 185 -1.88 -4.44 -21.97
C ARG A 185 -2.84 -4.93 -20.89
N LEU A 186 -3.65 -4.04 -20.32
CA LEU A 186 -4.65 -4.40 -19.30
C LEU A 186 -5.70 -5.36 -19.87
N LYS A 187 -6.18 -5.11 -21.10
CA LYS A 187 -7.09 -6.02 -21.79
C LYS A 187 -6.46 -7.38 -22.03
N ALA A 188 -5.21 -7.41 -22.48
CA ALA A 188 -4.46 -8.64 -22.68
C ALA A 188 -4.26 -9.40 -21.36
N GLN A 189 -4.15 -8.74 -20.21
CA GLN A 189 -4.10 -9.39 -18.91
C GLN A 189 -5.45 -10.01 -18.49
N GLY A 190 -6.55 -9.65 -19.16
CA GLY A 190 -7.90 -10.16 -18.91
C GLY A 190 -8.77 -9.21 -18.08
N HIS A 191 -8.31 -7.99 -17.82
CA HIS A 191 -9.14 -6.95 -17.21
C HIS A 191 -10.29 -6.53 -18.12
N HIS A 192 -11.30 -5.92 -17.54
CA HIS A 192 -12.47 -5.43 -18.27
C HIS A 192 -12.28 -3.95 -18.60
N ILE A 193 -12.27 -3.61 -19.89
CA ILE A 193 -12.01 -2.25 -20.36
C ILE A 193 -13.31 -1.55 -20.72
N LEU A 194 -13.58 -0.43 -20.06
CA LEU A 194 -14.67 0.46 -20.36
C LEU A 194 -14.12 1.76 -20.94
N ILE A 195 -14.82 2.30 -21.93
CA ILE A 195 -14.58 3.65 -22.43
C ILE A 195 -15.79 4.50 -22.05
N TRP A 196 -15.54 5.68 -21.50
CA TRP A 196 -16.56 6.69 -21.28
C TRP A 196 -16.31 7.91 -22.16
N THR A 197 -17.40 8.55 -22.57
CA THR A 197 -17.35 9.82 -23.31
C THR A 197 -18.47 10.75 -22.86
N GLU A 198 -18.18 12.04 -22.80
CA GLU A 198 -19.17 13.11 -22.61
C GLU A 198 -19.98 13.41 -23.90
N ARG A 199 -19.57 12.84 -25.05
CA ARG A 199 -20.29 13.05 -26.30
C ARG A 199 -21.67 12.40 -26.25
N PRO A 200 -22.67 12.97 -26.93
CA PRO A 200 -24.01 12.41 -26.90
C PRO A 200 -24.10 11.12 -27.73
N ALA A 201 -25.08 10.27 -27.38
CA ALA A 201 -25.25 8.94 -27.97
C ALA A 201 -25.53 8.98 -29.48
N GLU A 202 -26.13 10.07 -29.98
CA GLU A 202 -26.40 10.24 -31.42
C GLU A 202 -25.12 10.17 -32.27
N ARG A 203 -23.95 10.46 -31.68
CA ARG A 203 -22.64 10.41 -32.34
C ARG A 203 -21.93 9.07 -32.22
N GLY A 204 -22.61 8.06 -31.70
CA GLY A 204 -22.04 6.74 -31.44
C GLY A 204 -21.40 6.10 -32.67
N ALA A 205 -22.02 6.19 -33.84
CA ALA A 205 -21.48 5.58 -35.07
C ALA A 205 -20.09 6.13 -35.44
N GLU A 206 -19.92 7.46 -35.40
CA GLU A 206 -18.65 8.12 -35.70
C GLU A 206 -17.56 7.77 -34.67
N LEU A 207 -17.94 7.68 -33.39
CA LEU A 207 -17.04 7.28 -32.31
C LEU A 207 -16.59 5.83 -32.48
N LEU A 208 -17.50 4.91 -32.81
CA LEU A 208 -17.19 3.51 -33.07
C LEU A 208 -16.20 3.36 -34.24
N ASP A 209 -16.40 4.12 -35.32
CA ASP A 209 -15.50 4.12 -36.46
C ASP A 209 -14.12 4.72 -36.12
N ALA A 210 -14.07 5.79 -35.32
CA ALA A 210 -12.81 6.36 -34.84
C ALA A 210 -12.03 5.36 -33.96
N LEU A 211 -12.70 4.71 -33.00
CA LEU A 211 -12.10 3.69 -32.14
C LEU A 211 -11.57 2.51 -32.94
N ARG A 212 -12.34 2.02 -33.93
CA ARG A 212 -11.93 0.93 -34.82
C ARG A 212 -10.70 1.32 -35.64
N ARG A 213 -10.72 2.51 -36.26
CA ARG A 213 -9.62 3.05 -37.09
C ARG A 213 -8.33 3.21 -36.28
N LEU A 214 -8.45 3.63 -35.03
CA LEU A 214 -7.31 3.87 -34.13
C LEU A 214 -6.88 2.61 -33.34
N GLY A 215 -7.54 1.47 -33.58
CA GLY A 215 -7.20 0.20 -32.95
C GLY A 215 -7.37 0.21 -31.44
N VAL A 216 -8.38 0.95 -30.93
CA VAL A 216 -8.68 1.00 -29.50
C VAL A 216 -9.60 -0.17 -29.15
N GLU A 217 -9.10 -1.09 -28.33
CA GLU A 217 -9.83 -2.30 -27.94
C GLU A 217 -10.53 -2.13 -26.59
N TYR A 218 -11.83 -2.36 -26.53
CA TYR A 218 -12.61 -2.21 -25.30
C TYR A 218 -13.65 -3.31 -25.16
N ASN A 219 -14.32 -3.38 -24.02
CA ASN A 219 -15.42 -4.30 -23.77
C ASN A 219 -16.77 -3.57 -23.82
N GLU A 220 -16.84 -2.35 -23.29
CA GLU A 220 -18.06 -1.54 -23.24
C GLU A 220 -17.75 -0.07 -23.58
N LEU A 221 -18.66 0.59 -24.31
CA LEU A 221 -18.65 2.04 -24.55
C LEU A 221 -19.86 2.67 -23.86
N HIS A 222 -19.62 3.72 -23.07
CA HIS A 222 -20.63 4.35 -22.23
C HIS A 222 -20.77 5.84 -22.50
N PHE A 223 -22.01 6.32 -22.66
CA PHE A 223 -22.37 7.74 -22.83
C PHE A 223 -22.78 8.42 -21.51
N GLY A 224 -22.80 7.67 -20.41
CA GLY A 224 -22.89 8.17 -19.04
C GLY A 224 -21.84 7.46 -18.19
N LYS A 225 -21.33 8.08 -17.12
CA LYS A 225 -20.17 7.52 -16.39
C LYS A 225 -20.58 6.25 -15.62
N PRO A 226 -20.10 5.05 -16.02
CA PRO A 226 -20.47 3.80 -15.37
C PRO A 226 -19.65 3.58 -14.09
N VAL A 227 -20.03 2.56 -13.32
CA VAL A 227 -19.21 2.08 -12.20
C VAL A 227 -18.02 1.27 -12.72
N ALA A 228 -16.83 1.66 -12.28
CA ALA A 228 -15.57 0.98 -12.52
C ALA A 228 -14.76 0.91 -11.22
N ASP A 229 -13.78 0.00 -11.18
CA ASP A 229 -12.85 -0.12 -10.06
C ASP A 229 -11.72 0.92 -10.14
N PHE A 230 -11.37 1.35 -11.35
CA PHE A 230 -10.31 2.31 -11.61
C PHE A 230 -10.70 3.29 -12.72
N TYR A 231 -10.43 4.58 -12.52
CA TYR A 231 -10.75 5.65 -13.45
C TYR A 231 -9.46 6.29 -13.96
N ILE A 232 -9.29 6.34 -15.28
CA ILE A 232 -8.14 6.94 -15.96
C ILE A 232 -8.68 8.10 -16.79
N ASP A 233 -8.32 9.31 -16.39
CA ASP A 233 -8.69 10.56 -17.04
C ASP A 233 -7.51 11.55 -16.99
N ASP A 234 -7.59 12.61 -17.79
CA ASP A 234 -6.53 13.60 -17.97
C ASP A 234 -6.38 14.59 -16.80
N ARG A 235 -7.26 14.52 -15.79
CA ARG A 235 -7.29 15.41 -14.62
C ARG A 235 -6.96 14.70 -13.30
N GLY A 236 -7.14 13.39 -13.23
CA GLY A 236 -6.96 12.56 -12.04
C GLY A 236 -5.61 11.85 -12.00
N VAL A 237 -5.38 10.95 -12.97
CA VAL A 237 -4.11 10.23 -13.13
C VAL A 237 -3.46 10.82 -14.36
N ASP A 238 -2.51 11.76 -14.19
CA ASP A 238 -1.92 12.46 -15.34
C ASP A 238 -1.24 11.45 -16.26
N PRO A 239 -1.91 11.06 -17.36
CA PRO A 239 -1.31 10.11 -18.26
C PRO A 239 -0.29 10.83 -19.15
N LEU A 240 -0.35 12.18 -19.20
CA LEU A 240 0.46 13.25 -19.80
C LEU A 240 1.98 13.17 -19.65
N LEU A 241 2.42 13.14 -18.40
CA LEU A 241 3.77 13.54 -18.05
C LEU A 241 4.43 12.59 -17.04
N GLY A 242 3.66 11.72 -16.38
CA GLY A 242 4.17 10.78 -15.38
C GLY A 242 4.38 9.34 -15.88
N ASP A 243 5.09 8.56 -15.07
CA ASP A 243 5.20 7.11 -15.24
C ASP A 243 3.87 6.46 -14.84
N ILE A 244 3.03 6.16 -15.84
CA ILE A 244 1.66 5.70 -15.62
C ILE A 244 1.61 4.41 -14.81
N ASP A 245 2.58 3.50 -14.99
CA ASP A 245 2.63 2.22 -14.29
C ASP A 245 2.85 2.44 -12.78
N LYS A 246 3.71 3.39 -12.42
CA LYS A 246 3.91 3.81 -11.03
C LYS A 246 2.71 4.52 -10.43
N GLN A 247 2.03 5.36 -11.22
CA GLN A 247 0.87 6.12 -10.72
C GLN A 247 -0.31 5.20 -10.40
N ILE A 248 -0.55 4.19 -11.24
CA ILE A 248 -1.70 3.29 -11.07
C ILE A 248 -1.35 2.01 -10.29
N GLY A 249 -0.07 1.70 -10.12
CA GLY A 249 0.39 0.47 -9.46
C GLY A 249 0.23 -0.81 -10.29
N PHE A 250 -0.05 -0.69 -11.60
CA PHE A 250 -0.20 -1.82 -12.52
C PHE A 250 1.00 -1.89 -13.46
N TYR A 251 1.95 -2.73 -13.10
CA TYR A 251 3.16 -2.98 -13.88
C TYR A 251 2.92 -3.98 -15.02
N PRO A 252 3.74 -3.97 -16.09
CA PRO A 252 3.69 -4.99 -17.12
C PRO A 252 3.89 -6.39 -16.54
N THR A 253 2.96 -7.29 -16.87
CA THR A 253 3.05 -8.70 -16.50
C THR A 253 2.44 -9.58 -17.60
N ALA A 254 2.94 -10.80 -17.73
CA ALA A 254 2.34 -11.86 -18.55
C ALA A 254 1.26 -12.65 -17.78
N VAL A 255 1.14 -12.44 -16.47
CA VAL A 255 0.12 -13.09 -15.63
C VAL A 255 -1.28 -12.63 -16.06
N LYS A 256 -2.18 -13.60 -16.21
CA LYS A 256 -3.60 -13.35 -16.45
C LYS A 256 -4.33 -13.16 -15.12
N VAL A 257 -5.27 -12.22 -15.11
CA VAL A 257 -6.11 -11.96 -13.94
C VAL A 257 -7.10 -13.09 -13.72
N LYS A 258 -7.52 -13.26 -12.48
CA LYS A 258 -8.55 -14.22 -12.09
C LYS A 258 -9.79 -13.46 -11.60
N GLU A 259 -10.96 -14.04 -11.81
CA GLU A 259 -12.16 -13.56 -11.13
C GLU A 259 -11.90 -13.55 -9.62
N ALA A 260 -12.37 -12.51 -8.93
CA ALA A 260 -12.21 -12.42 -7.49
C ALA A 260 -12.88 -13.65 -6.84
N SER A 261 -12.26 -14.21 -5.79
CA SER A 261 -12.91 -15.30 -5.06
C SER A 261 -14.23 -14.77 -4.45
N PRO A 262 -15.27 -15.62 -4.35
CA PRO A 262 -16.54 -15.22 -3.74
C PRO A 262 -16.38 -14.63 -2.33
N GLU A 263 -15.35 -15.06 -1.60
CA GLU A 263 -15.00 -14.59 -0.26
C GLU A 263 -14.52 -13.13 -0.23
N ILE A 264 -13.72 -12.70 -1.22
CA ILE A 264 -13.26 -11.31 -1.36
C ILE A 264 -14.44 -10.40 -1.72
N GLU A 265 -15.31 -10.84 -2.62
CA GLU A 265 -16.52 -10.10 -2.99
C GLU A 265 -17.49 -9.97 -1.80
N ALA A 266 -17.66 -11.05 -1.02
CA ALA A 266 -18.44 -11.00 0.22
C ALA A 266 -17.82 -10.05 1.26
N ALA A 267 -16.48 -9.95 1.34
CA ALA A 267 -15.80 -9.03 2.24
C ALA A 267 -15.99 -7.56 1.84
N LYS A 268 -15.93 -7.22 0.55
CA LYS A 268 -16.26 -5.87 0.04
C LYS A 268 -17.66 -5.43 0.44
N LEU A 269 -18.64 -6.35 0.33
CA LEU A 269 -20.03 -6.11 0.71
C LEU A 269 -20.19 -5.84 2.22
N ARG A 270 -19.43 -6.56 3.06
CA ARG A 270 -19.42 -6.39 4.52
C ARG A 270 -18.83 -5.04 4.94
N VAL A 271 -17.73 -4.60 4.32
CA VAL A 271 -17.13 -3.29 4.63
C VAL A 271 -18.08 -2.16 4.24
N GLY A 272 -18.77 -2.25 3.10
CA GLY A 272 -19.79 -1.27 2.68
C GLY A 272 -20.97 -1.16 3.66
N SER A 273 -21.34 -2.25 4.33
CA SER A 273 -22.41 -2.26 5.35
C SER A 273 -21.97 -1.78 6.75
N ALA A 274 -20.66 -1.80 7.03
CA ALA A 274 -20.10 -1.43 8.33
C ALA A 274 -19.81 0.07 8.49
N VAL A 275 -19.91 0.87 7.41
CA VAL A 275 -19.82 2.34 7.50
C VAL A 275 -21.19 2.92 7.84
N ALA A 276 -21.69 2.60 9.03
CA ALA A 276 -22.63 3.51 9.69
C ALA A 276 -21.83 4.75 10.09
N ARG A 277 -21.96 5.83 9.30
CA ARG A 277 -21.39 7.14 9.65
C ARG A 277 -21.84 7.48 11.07
N PRO A 278 -20.93 7.71 12.04
CA PRO A 278 -21.34 8.22 13.35
C PRO A 278 -22.06 9.55 13.10
N LYS A 279 -23.28 9.71 13.63
CA LYS A 279 -23.93 11.02 13.69
C LYS A 279 -23.09 11.89 14.63
N LEU A 280 -22.18 12.66 14.06
CA LEU A 280 -21.45 13.70 14.78
C LEU A 280 -22.48 14.71 15.34
N SER A 281 -22.51 14.89 16.66
CA SER A 281 -23.40 15.87 17.30
C SER A 281 -22.99 17.28 16.89
N LYS A 282 -23.95 18.21 16.85
CA LYS A 282 -23.71 19.63 16.51
C LYS A 282 -22.65 20.28 17.43
N GLU A 283 -22.50 19.77 18.65
CA GLU A 283 -21.50 20.21 19.63
C GLU A 283 -20.07 19.88 19.19
N PHE A 284 -19.85 18.74 18.51
CA PHE A 284 -18.53 18.35 18.00
C PHE A 284 -18.08 19.21 16.81
N LEU A 285 -19.03 19.60 15.93
CA LEU A 285 -18.74 20.52 14.82
C LEU A 285 -18.37 21.93 15.33
N LEU A 286 -19.05 22.40 16.40
CA LEU A 286 -18.78 23.71 16.98
C LEU A 286 -17.40 23.78 17.64
N GLY A 287 -16.95 22.67 18.25
CA GLY A 287 -15.61 22.55 18.83
C GLY A 287 -14.48 22.65 17.81
N MET A 288 -14.67 22.12 16.59
CA MET A 288 -13.65 22.21 15.52
C MET A 288 -13.50 23.64 14.97
N THR A 289 -14.59 24.40 14.87
CA THR A 289 -14.54 25.81 14.43
C THR A 289 -13.86 26.74 15.45
N LEU A 290 -14.02 26.49 16.75
CA LEU A 290 -13.38 27.28 17.80
C LEU A 290 -11.87 26.96 17.96
N GLY A 291 -11.48 25.69 17.76
CA GLY A 291 -10.07 25.27 17.80
C GLY A 291 -9.21 25.89 16.69
N LEU A 292 -9.77 26.07 15.49
CA LEU A 292 -9.08 26.70 14.36
C LEU A 292 -8.90 28.21 14.55
N CYS A 293 -9.85 28.90 15.19
CA CYS A 293 -9.72 30.33 15.47
C CYS A 293 -8.69 30.64 16.58
N LEU A 294 -8.54 29.78 17.60
CA LEU A 294 -7.55 29.97 18.66
C LEU A 294 -6.11 29.66 18.20
N GLY A 295 -5.93 28.68 17.31
CA GLY A 295 -4.62 28.35 16.73
C GLY A 295 -4.02 29.47 15.87
N ALA A 296 -4.87 30.21 15.15
CA ALA A 296 -4.44 31.35 14.32
C ALA A 296 -3.99 32.56 15.16
N ILE A 297 -4.60 32.80 16.32
CA ILE A 297 -4.25 33.94 17.20
C ILE A 297 -2.93 33.67 17.94
N ALA A 298 -2.67 32.43 18.37
CA ALA A 298 -1.42 32.07 19.04
C ALA A 298 -0.19 32.11 18.11
N GLY A 299 -0.36 31.76 16.82
CA GLY A 299 0.72 31.79 15.83
C GLY A 299 1.21 33.19 15.46
N VAL A 300 0.34 34.21 15.53
CA VAL A 300 0.69 35.61 15.22
C VAL A 300 1.45 36.27 16.38
N ALA A 301 1.13 35.93 17.64
CA ALA A 301 1.81 36.48 18.82
C ALA A 301 3.24 35.95 19.00
N ALA A 302 3.53 34.71 18.58
CA ALA A 302 4.86 34.11 18.72
C ALA A 302 5.89 34.70 17.73
N LYS A 303 5.46 35.14 16.54
CA LYS A 303 6.36 35.72 15.52
C LYS A 303 6.82 37.14 15.83
N ALA A 304 6.10 37.87 16.69
CA ALA A 304 6.44 39.24 17.08
C ALA A 304 7.47 39.33 18.23
N ARG A 305 7.85 38.21 18.87
CA ARG A 305 8.84 38.18 19.97
C ARG A 305 10.24 37.71 19.58
N LEU A 306 10.47 37.31 18.32
CA LEU A 306 11.76 36.85 17.80
C LEU A 306 12.49 37.89 16.92
N ALA A 307 11.98 39.12 16.87
CA ALA A 307 12.65 40.26 16.25
C ALA A 307 12.87 41.37 17.29
N LYS A 308 13.87 41.17 18.15
CA LYS A 308 14.59 42.21 18.88
C LYS A 308 15.99 41.70 19.22
#